data_AF-A0A534KKF4-F1
#
_entry.id   AF-A0A534KKF4-F1
#
_cell.length_a   1.000
_cell.length_b   1.000
_cell.length_c   1.000
_cell.angle_alpha   90.00
_cell.angle_beta   90.00
_cell.angle_gamma   90.00
#
_symmetry.space_group_name_H-M   'P 1'
#
loop_
_entity.id
_entity.type
_entity.pdbx_description
1 polymer ?
#
loop_
_entity_poly.entity_id
_entity_poly.type
_entity_poly.pdbx_seq_one_letter_code
_entity_poly.pdbx_strand_id
1 'polypeptide(L)'
;MAGIPQKKTWRFRCEICGQPVGFWDESDHRRTAHPELMGVYRQIGQRYLVRYFPLAMLALVFAVVSVIIHDWWWRLGLLLGLYSMFAILIVFGVFAWKKEKPVQLDIEVACPVCDRKVTKKVLRPHLSEVHAEIYRLMKRTFWLLGPTLYGFLIYLLVLIGLIILDVFGKSFLAYALLLLFGPLFAWVTILAVVGVYMERRYLRPARVAWQVLRPPSP
;
A
#
# COMPACT_ATOMS: atom_id res chain seq x y z
N MET A 1 10.96 -7.31 -45.67
CA MET A 1 12.00 -7.81 -44.75
C MET A 1 12.45 -6.67 -43.87
N ALA A 2 12.28 -6.82 -42.55
CA ALA A 2 13.03 -6.21 -41.44
C ALA A 2 12.12 -6.27 -40.21
N GLY A 3 12.09 -7.44 -39.57
CA GLY A 3 11.41 -7.62 -38.28
C GLY A 3 12.10 -6.75 -37.25
N ILE A 4 11.33 -5.86 -36.61
CA ILE A 4 11.79 -5.11 -35.45
C ILE A 4 12.01 -6.15 -34.33
N PRO A 5 13.24 -6.28 -33.79
CA PRO A 5 13.52 -7.26 -32.76
C PRO A 5 12.70 -6.93 -31.52
N GLN A 6 11.72 -7.79 -31.22
CA GLN A 6 11.04 -7.81 -29.92
C GLN A 6 12.04 -8.19 -28.83
N LYS A 7 12.65 -7.18 -28.22
CA LYS A 7 13.40 -7.36 -26.97
C LYS A 7 13.36 -6.10 -26.12
N LYS A 8 12.22 -5.85 -25.48
CA LYS A 8 12.20 -5.15 -24.20
C LYS A 8 11.44 -6.00 -23.20
N THR A 9 12.20 -6.76 -22.42
CA THR A 9 11.72 -7.46 -21.23
C THR A 9 11.31 -6.43 -20.18
N TRP A 10 10.09 -5.92 -20.28
CA TRP A 10 9.55 -5.02 -19.28
C TRP A 10 9.18 -5.82 -18.02
N ARG A 11 9.93 -5.61 -16.93
CA ARG A 11 9.76 -6.34 -15.67
C ARG A 11 8.70 -5.75 -14.73
N PHE A 12 8.15 -4.59 -15.05
CA PHE A 12 7.16 -3.90 -14.21
C PHE A 12 5.75 -4.13 -14.75
N ARG A 13 4.83 -4.50 -13.88
CA ARG A 13 3.40 -4.64 -14.18
C ARG A 13 2.67 -3.46 -13.55
N CYS A 14 1.69 -2.88 -14.25
CA CYS A 14 0.83 -1.86 -13.69
C CYS A 14 0.14 -2.39 -12.42
N GLU A 15 0.22 -1.65 -11.32
CA GLU A 15 -0.42 -2.05 -10.05
C GLU A 15 -1.95 -2.10 -10.14
N ILE A 16 -2.54 -1.39 -11.11
CA ILE A 16 -3.98 -1.27 -11.29
C ILE A 16 -4.54 -2.45 -12.10
N CYS A 17 -3.98 -2.73 -13.29
CA CYS A 17 -4.51 -3.75 -14.21
C CYS A 17 -3.60 -4.97 -14.41
N GLY A 18 -2.35 -4.93 -13.93
CA GLY A 18 -1.39 -6.03 -14.04
C GLY A 18 -0.75 -6.18 -15.42
N GLN A 19 -0.99 -5.27 -16.37
CA GLN A 19 -0.35 -5.29 -17.69
C GLN A 19 1.14 -4.92 -17.59
N PRO A 20 2.03 -5.54 -18.39
CA PRO A 20 3.43 -5.16 -18.42
C PRO A 20 3.60 -3.76 -19.02
N VAL A 21 4.27 -2.86 -18.29
CA VAL A 21 4.52 -1.47 -18.71
C VAL A 21 5.98 -1.11 -18.44
N GLY A 22 6.51 -0.16 -19.23
CA GLY A 22 7.79 0.46 -18.92
C GLY A 22 7.69 1.34 -17.67
N PHE A 23 8.73 1.36 -16.85
CA PHE A 23 8.77 2.18 -15.62
C PHE A 23 8.48 3.67 -15.91
N TRP A 24 9.01 4.19 -17.02
CA TRP A 24 8.80 5.58 -17.44
C TRP A 24 7.44 5.83 -18.08
N ASP A 25 6.79 4.78 -18.59
CA ASP A 25 5.49 4.87 -19.28
C ASP A 25 4.31 4.63 -18.33
N GLU A 26 4.58 4.29 -17.07
CA GLU A 26 3.54 3.93 -16.11
C GLU A 26 2.58 5.07 -15.82
N SER A 27 3.07 6.30 -15.67
CA SER A 27 2.21 7.46 -15.44
C SER A 27 1.31 7.77 -16.62
N ASP A 28 1.80 7.56 -17.85
CA ASP A 28 1.04 7.82 -19.06
C ASP A 28 0.02 6.70 -19.32
N HIS A 29 0.41 5.45 -19.07
CA HIS A 29 -0.51 4.30 -19.06
C HIS A 29 -1.64 4.48 -18.05
N ARG A 30 -1.35 4.93 -16.81
CA ARG A 30 -2.38 5.19 -15.80
C ARG A 30 -3.38 6.26 -16.24
N ARG A 31 -2.94 7.28 -16.99
CA ARG A 31 -3.83 8.34 -17.50
C ARG A 31 -4.69 7.89 -18.67
N THR A 32 -4.11 7.10 -19.57
CA THR A 32 -4.77 6.68 -20.82
C THR A 32 -5.64 5.43 -20.63
N ALA A 33 -5.16 4.44 -19.88
CA ALA A 33 -5.86 3.17 -19.65
C ALA A 33 -6.84 3.21 -18.47
N HIS A 34 -6.66 4.14 -17.52
CA HIS A 34 -7.51 4.26 -16.31
C HIS A 34 -8.01 5.70 -16.05
N PRO A 35 -8.63 6.37 -17.04
CA PRO A 35 -9.07 7.76 -16.90
C PRO A 35 -10.13 7.92 -15.80
N GLU A 36 -10.98 6.91 -15.61
CA GLU A 36 -11.99 6.84 -14.55
C GLU A 36 -11.37 6.88 -13.14
N LEU A 37 -10.29 6.14 -12.92
CA LEU A 37 -9.58 6.12 -11.64
C LEU A 37 -8.85 7.45 -11.39
N MET A 38 -8.27 8.03 -12.45
CA MET A 38 -7.64 9.35 -12.38
C MET A 38 -8.65 10.45 -12.07
N GLY A 39 -9.87 10.35 -12.59
CA GLY A 39 -10.99 11.26 -12.27
C GLY A 39 -11.34 11.21 -10.78
N VAL A 40 -11.43 10.00 -10.21
CA VAL A 40 -11.65 9.82 -8.77
C VAL A 40 -10.48 10.36 -7.95
N TYR A 41 -9.23 10.07 -8.33
CA TYR A 41 -8.06 10.61 -7.63
C TYR A 41 -8.01 12.13 -7.68
N ARG A 42 -8.39 12.76 -8.81
CA ARG A 42 -8.45 14.21 -8.92
C ARG A 42 -9.55 14.79 -8.04
N GLN A 43 -10.71 14.15 -7.98
CA GLN A 43 -11.83 14.57 -7.15
C GLN A 43 -11.53 14.39 -5.65
N ILE A 44 -10.84 13.31 -5.28
CA ILE A 44 -10.33 13.06 -3.93
C ILE A 44 -9.20 14.04 -3.61
N GLY A 45 -8.28 14.30 -4.53
CA GLY A 45 -7.24 15.31 -4.34
C GLY A 45 -7.85 16.69 -4.06
N GLN A 46 -8.73 17.18 -4.93
CA GLN A 46 -9.29 18.53 -4.83
C GLN A 46 -10.19 18.75 -3.61
N ARG A 47 -11.18 17.88 -3.36
CA ARG A 47 -12.09 18.09 -2.21
C ARG A 47 -11.39 17.93 -0.88
N TYR A 48 -10.32 17.14 -0.82
CA TYR A 48 -9.69 16.77 0.44
C TYR A 48 -8.44 17.59 0.75
N LEU A 49 -7.66 18.01 -0.25
CA LEU A 49 -6.66 19.06 -0.06
C LEU A 49 -7.31 20.35 0.45
N VAL A 50 -8.52 20.69 0.00
CA VAL A 50 -9.20 21.89 0.49
C VAL A 50 -9.75 21.71 1.91
N ARG A 51 -10.26 20.52 2.26
CA ARG A 51 -10.98 20.32 3.53
C ARG A 51 -10.12 19.82 4.69
N TYR A 52 -9.21 18.89 4.45
CA TYR A 52 -8.48 18.19 5.52
C TYR A 52 -7.02 18.64 5.65
N PHE A 53 -6.40 19.09 4.56
CA PHE A 53 -5.04 19.64 4.61
C PHE A 53 -4.92 20.86 5.54
N PRO A 54 -5.86 21.83 5.57
CA PRO A 54 -5.77 22.96 6.51
C PRO A 54 -5.88 22.50 7.97
N LEU A 55 -6.73 21.51 8.28
CA LEU A 55 -6.82 20.96 9.64
C LEU A 55 -5.55 20.21 10.04
N ALA A 56 -4.98 19.41 9.13
CA ALA A 56 -3.73 18.70 9.38
C ALA A 56 -2.55 19.68 9.55
N MET A 57 -2.49 20.73 8.72
CA MET A 57 -1.52 21.82 8.86
C MET A 57 -1.70 22.60 10.14
N LEU A 58 -2.94 22.91 10.53
CA LEU A 58 -3.22 23.60 11.78
C LEU A 58 -2.80 22.74 12.98
N ALA A 59 -3.11 21.44 12.97
CA ALA A 59 -2.64 20.50 13.99
C ALA A 59 -1.09 20.42 14.05
N LEU A 60 -0.42 20.44 12.89
CA LEU A 60 1.04 20.49 12.82
C LEU A 60 1.61 21.81 13.35
N VAL A 61 1.00 22.94 13.00
CA VAL A 61 1.39 24.27 13.50
C VAL A 61 1.21 24.33 15.01
N PHE A 62 0.09 23.83 15.55
CA PHE A 62 -0.11 23.72 16.99
C PHE A 62 0.97 22.86 17.65
N ALA A 63 1.33 21.72 17.04
CA ALA A 63 2.42 20.88 17.51
C ALA A 63 3.77 21.64 17.53
N VAL A 64 4.12 22.36 16.47
CA VAL A 64 5.38 23.12 16.36
C VAL A 64 5.39 24.30 17.34
N VAL A 65 4.32 25.08 17.41
CA VAL A 65 4.19 26.23 18.33
C VAL A 65 4.28 25.77 19.78
N SER A 66 3.68 24.63 20.12
CA SER A 66 3.79 24.05 21.45
C SER A 66 5.26 23.82 21.84
N VAL A 67 6.07 23.26 20.94
CA VAL A 67 7.52 23.02 21.16
C VAL A 67 8.30 24.31 21.37
N ILE A 68 7.96 25.37 20.65
CA ILE A 68 8.63 26.68 20.72
C ILE A 68 8.40 27.37 22.08
N ILE A 69 7.21 27.22 22.66
CA ILE A 69 6.85 27.86 23.94
C ILE A 69 7.68 27.29 25.12
N HIS A 70 8.30 26.11 24.95
CA HIS A 70 9.24 25.47 25.88
C HIS A 70 8.81 25.39 27.36
N ASP A 71 7.51 25.46 27.63
CA ASP A 71 6.90 25.30 28.95
C ASP A 71 6.46 23.84 29.16
N TRP A 72 6.32 23.35 30.39
CA TRP A 72 6.17 21.91 30.68
C TRP A 72 5.02 21.20 29.93
N TRP A 73 4.01 21.94 29.47
CA TRP A 73 2.91 21.47 28.62
C TRP A 73 3.25 21.21 27.15
N TRP A 74 4.43 21.62 26.66
CA TRP A 74 4.79 21.53 25.23
C TRP A 74 4.74 20.09 24.71
N ARG A 75 5.11 19.12 25.54
CA ARG A 75 5.08 17.68 25.23
C ARG A 75 3.65 17.19 24.99
N LEU A 76 2.71 17.64 25.82
CA LEU A 76 1.29 17.32 25.69
C LEU A 76 0.67 17.98 24.45
N GLY A 77 0.99 19.24 24.17
CA GLY A 77 0.54 19.93 22.96
C GLY A 77 1.06 19.29 21.67
N LEU A 78 2.34 18.90 21.65
CA LEU A 78 2.95 18.16 20.54
C LEU A 78 2.26 16.81 20.31
N LEU A 79 2.02 16.05 21.38
CA LEU A 79 1.29 14.78 21.34
C LEU A 79 -0.12 14.95 20.77
N LEU A 80 -0.89 15.88 21.32
CA LEU A 80 -2.26 16.16 20.88
C LEU A 80 -2.32 16.56 19.41
N GLY A 81 -1.40 17.43 18.95
CA GLY A 81 -1.33 17.84 17.55
C GLY A 81 -1.01 16.67 16.62
N LEU A 82 -0.01 15.86 16.98
CA LEU A 82 0.45 14.74 16.16
C LEU A 82 -0.61 13.63 16.08
N TYR A 83 -1.23 13.26 17.20
CA TYR A 83 -2.30 12.27 17.23
C TYR A 83 -3.56 12.77 16.52
N SER A 84 -3.94 14.04 16.68
CA SER A 84 -5.06 14.63 15.94
C SER A 84 -4.80 14.60 14.43
N MET A 85 -3.58 14.92 14.00
CA MET A 85 -3.18 14.80 12.59
C MET A 85 -3.35 13.36 12.10
N PHE A 86 -2.85 12.36 12.84
CA PHE A 86 -3.02 10.95 12.48
C PHE A 86 -4.49 10.53 12.43
N ALA A 87 -5.31 10.94 13.39
CA ALA A 87 -6.74 10.64 13.40
C ALA A 87 -7.44 11.23 12.15
N ILE A 88 -7.13 12.48 11.79
CA ILE A 88 -7.63 13.13 10.58
C ILE A 88 -7.21 12.34 9.32
N LEU A 89 -5.95 11.93 9.24
CA LEU A 89 -5.41 11.16 8.10
C LEU A 89 -6.04 9.77 7.99
N ILE A 90 -6.32 9.08 9.10
CA ILE A 90 -6.99 7.78 9.10
C ILE A 90 -8.43 7.91 8.62
N VAL A 91 -9.19 8.87 9.17
CA VAL A 91 -10.56 9.15 8.73
C VAL A 91 -10.57 9.47 7.24
N PHE A 92 -9.63 10.31 6.78
CA PHE A 92 -9.43 10.60 5.37
C PHE A 92 -9.21 9.33 4.54
N GLY A 93 -8.24 8.48 4.92
CA GLY A 93 -7.91 7.26 4.20
C GLY A 93 -9.11 6.32 4.07
N VAL A 94 -9.93 6.19 5.12
CA VAL A 94 -11.15 5.38 5.11
C VAL A 94 -12.21 5.96 4.14
N PHE A 95 -12.43 7.28 4.17
CA PHE A 95 -13.39 7.92 3.25
C PHE A 95 -12.93 7.89 1.79
N ALA A 96 -11.64 8.12 1.53
CA ALA A 96 -11.04 8.02 0.21
C ALA A 96 -11.19 6.59 -0.32
N TRP A 97 -10.83 5.59 0.49
CA TRP A 97 -10.99 4.18 0.15
C TRP A 97 -12.43 3.81 -0.18
N LYS A 98 -13.41 4.33 0.57
CA LYS A 98 -14.84 4.08 0.31
C LYS A 98 -15.29 4.61 -1.06
N LYS A 99 -14.68 5.69 -1.56
CA LYS A 99 -14.97 6.26 -2.89
C LYS A 99 -14.18 5.62 -4.02
N GLU A 100 -12.94 5.20 -3.77
CA GLU A 100 -12.11 4.52 -4.78
C GLU A 100 -12.54 3.08 -5.03
N LYS A 101 -12.95 2.39 -3.96
CA LYS A 101 -13.34 0.98 -4.00
C LYS A 101 -14.33 0.62 -5.12
N PRO A 102 -15.46 1.33 -5.33
CA PRO A 102 -16.40 0.97 -6.40
C PRO A 102 -15.74 1.02 -7.78
N VAL A 103 -15.01 2.10 -8.10
CA VAL A 103 -14.37 2.24 -9.42
C VAL A 103 -13.25 1.22 -9.61
N GLN A 104 -12.47 0.94 -8.56
CA GLN A 104 -11.44 -0.10 -8.62
C GLN A 104 -12.01 -1.51 -8.86
N LEU A 105 -13.23 -1.79 -8.43
CA LEU A 105 -13.84 -3.13 -8.55
C LEU A 105 -14.20 -3.47 -10.00
N ASP A 106 -14.46 -2.47 -10.83
CA ASP A 106 -14.88 -2.64 -12.22
C ASP A 106 -13.69 -2.75 -13.20
N ILE A 107 -12.47 -2.45 -12.74
CA ILE A 107 -11.26 -2.55 -13.57
C ILE A 107 -10.90 -4.00 -13.85
N GLU A 108 -10.53 -4.28 -15.11
CA GLU A 108 -9.95 -5.56 -15.52
C GLU A 108 -8.53 -5.73 -14.98
N VAL A 109 -8.33 -6.82 -14.26
CA VAL A 109 -7.05 -7.23 -13.69
C VAL A 109 -6.66 -8.60 -14.24
N ALA A 110 -5.37 -8.77 -14.54
CA ALA A 110 -4.85 -10.08 -14.92
C ALA A 110 -4.80 -11.01 -13.69
N CYS A 111 -5.35 -12.23 -13.83
CA CYS A 111 -5.21 -13.25 -12.81
C CYS A 111 -3.73 -13.63 -12.62
N PRO A 112 -3.19 -13.69 -11.39
CA PRO A 112 -1.78 -13.98 -11.16
C PRO A 112 -1.35 -15.41 -11.53
N VAL A 113 -2.31 -16.31 -11.79
CA VAL A 113 -2.08 -17.73 -12.06
C VAL A 113 -2.33 -18.10 -13.52
N CYS A 114 -3.41 -17.59 -14.13
CA CYS A 114 -3.75 -17.94 -15.52
C CYS A 114 -3.60 -16.76 -16.50
N ASP A 115 -3.20 -15.58 -16.02
CA ASP A 115 -3.10 -14.32 -16.78
C ASP A 115 -4.40 -13.92 -17.53
N ARG A 116 -5.52 -14.62 -17.32
CA ARG A 116 -6.85 -14.24 -17.85
C ARG A 116 -7.26 -12.90 -17.25
N LYS A 117 -7.72 -11.99 -18.11
CA LYS A 117 -8.33 -10.73 -17.68
C LYS A 117 -9.69 -11.01 -17.05
N VAL A 118 -9.85 -10.58 -15.81
CA VAL A 118 -11.10 -10.67 -15.05
C VAL A 118 -11.32 -9.34 -14.34
N THR A 119 -12.55 -8.91 -14.12
CA THR A 119 -12.79 -7.70 -13.32
C THR A 119 -12.33 -7.93 -11.88
N LYS A 120 -11.83 -6.90 -11.20
CA LYS A 120 -11.30 -7.00 -9.82
C LYS A 120 -12.36 -7.53 -8.85
N LYS A 121 -13.64 -7.24 -9.07
CA LYS A 121 -14.78 -7.82 -8.36
C LYS A 121 -14.88 -9.35 -8.51
N VAL A 122 -14.56 -9.87 -9.69
CA VAL A 122 -14.63 -11.29 -10.04
C VAL A 122 -13.31 -12.02 -9.77
N LEU A 123 -12.20 -11.30 -9.56
CA LEU A 123 -10.89 -11.90 -9.28
C LEU A 123 -10.91 -12.84 -8.06
N ARG A 124 -11.56 -12.43 -6.97
CA ARG A 124 -11.66 -13.25 -5.76
C ARG A 124 -12.47 -14.54 -5.97
N PRO A 125 -13.71 -14.50 -6.51
CA PRO A 125 -14.46 -15.72 -6.80
C PRO A 125 -13.75 -16.59 -7.85
N HIS A 126 -13.15 -15.98 -8.88
CA HIS A 126 -12.35 -16.70 -9.88
C HIS A 126 -11.18 -17.47 -9.24
N LEU A 127 -10.41 -16.82 -8.35
CA LEU A 127 -9.33 -17.47 -7.62
C LEU A 127 -9.85 -18.60 -6.71
N SER A 128 -10.99 -18.42 -6.04
CA SER A 128 -11.52 -19.47 -5.17
C SER A 128 -12.08 -20.68 -5.92
N GLU A 129 -12.64 -20.47 -7.11
CA GLU A 129 -13.29 -21.53 -7.90
C GLU A 129 -12.32 -22.24 -8.84
N VAL A 130 -11.48 -21.48 -9.56
CA VAL A 130 -10.55 -22.02 -10.57
C VAL A 130 -9.18 -22.35 -9.99
N HIS A 131 -8.74 -21.62 -8.97
CA HIS A 131 -7.40 -21.74 -8.37
C HIS A 131 -7.47 -21.92 -6.84
N ALA A 132 -8.39 -22.78 -6.37
CA ALA A 132 -8.76 -22.93 -4.97
C ALA A 132 -7.58 -23.19 -4.00
N GLU A 133 -6.57 -23.94 -4.46
CA GLU A 133 -5.36 -24.24 -3.68
C GLU A 133 -4.51 -22.99 -3.44
N ILE A 134 -4.25 -22.22 -4.51
CA ILE A 134 -3.47 -20.98 -4.45
C ILE A 134 -4.23 -19.92 -3.66
N TYR A 135 -5.55 -19.85 -3.83
CA TYR A 135 -6.39 -18.94 -3.06
C TYR A 135 -6.32 -19.23 -1.55
N ARG A 136 -6.39 -20.50 -1.13
CA ARG A 136 -6.25 -20.88 0.28
C ARG A 136 -4.90 -20.46 0.85
N LEU A 137 -3.82 -20.68 0.08
CA LEU A 137 -2.47 -20.33 0.49
C LEU A 137 -2.28 -18.81 0.59
N MET A 138 -2.69 -18.05 -0.43
CA MET A 138 -2.70 -16.58 -0.40
C MET A 138 -3.53 -16.04 0.76
N LYS A 139 -4.75 -16.56 0.97
CA LYS A 139 -5.61 -16.13 2.08
C LYS A 139 -4.92 -16.30 3.43
N ARG A 140 -4.25 -17.43 3.67
CA ARG A 140 -3.52 -17.68 4.92
C ARG A 140 -2.35 -16.71 5.11
N THR A 141 -1.57 -16.48 4.05
CA THR A 141 -0.43 -15.54 4.09
C THR A 141 -0.90 -14.10 4.35
N PHE A 142 -1.93 -13.63 3.64
CA PHE A 142 -2.49 -12.29 3.86
C PHE A 142 -3.18 -12.14 5.21
N TRP A 143 -3.80 -13.20 5.74
CA TRP A 143 -4.43 -13.17 7.05
C TRP A 143 -3.40 -13.04 8.18
N LEU A 144 -2.19 -13.58 8.02
CA LEU A 144 -1.08 -13.37 8.95
C LEU A 144 -0.47 -11.98 8.80
N LEU A 145 -0.26 -11.50 7.57
CA LEU A 145 0.39 -10.20 7.32
C LEU A 145 -0.51 -9.00 7.63
N GLY A 146 -1.83 -9.10 7.42
CA GLY A 146 -2.77 -8.00 7.63
C GLY A 146 -2.73 -7.41 9.05
N PRO A 147 -2.95 -8.22 10.10
CA PRO A 147 -2.88 -7.76 11.49
C PRO A 147 -1.50 -7.19 11.87
N THR A 148 -0.41 -7.70 11.27
CA THR A 148 0.94 -7.19 11.58
C THR A 148 1.13 -5.74 11.14
N LEU A 149 0.50 -5.30 10.05
CA LEU A 149 0.52 -3.90 9.64
C LEU A 149 -0.13 -2.99 10.69
N TYR A 150 -1.33 -3.36 11.16
CA TYR A 150 -2.04 -2.58 12.16
C TYR A 150 -1.30 -2.58 13.50
N GLY A 151 -0.80 -3.74 13.93
CA GLY A 151 0.02 -3.84 15.14
C GLY A 151 1.29 -2.99 15.05
N PHE A 152 1.94 -2.96 13.89
CA PHE A 152 3.11 -2.13 13.63
C PHE A 152 2.78 -0.62 13.66
N LEU A 153 1.66 -0.20 13.07
CA LEU A 153 1.22 1.21 13.14
C LEU A 153 0.89 1.63 14.57
N ILE A 154 0.23 0.78 15.36
CA ILE A 154 -0.04 1.03 16.78
C ILE A 154 1.27 1.12 17.56
N TYR A 155 2.20 0.18 17.32
CA TYR A 155 3.53 0.20 17.92
C TYR A 155 4.25 1.52 17.65
N LEU A 156 4.26 2.00 16.40
CA LEU A 156 4.88 3.28 16.05
C LEU A 156 4.23 4.46 16.79
N LEU A 157 2.89 4.53 16.82
CA LEU A 157 2.18 5.60 17.52
C LEU A 157 2.55 5.62 19.00
N VAL A 158 2.49 4.46 19.67
CA VAL A 158 2.84 4.33 21.10
C VAL A 158 4.31 4.70 21.34
N LEU A 159 5.22 4.19 20.52
CA LEU A 159 6.66 4.47 20.66
C LEU A 159 6.95 5.97 20.52
N ILE A 160 6.37 6.64 19.52
CA ILE A 160 6.49 8.09 19.33
C ILE A 160 5.99 8.83 20.57
N GLY A 161 4.85 8.41 21.13
CA GLY A 161 4.33 9.04 22.34
C GLY A 161 5.24 8.89 23.55
N LEU A 162 5.82 7.70 23.76
CA LEU A 162 6.77 7.46 24.84
C LEU A 162 8.07 8.27 24.69
N ILE A 163 8.54 8.46 23.45
CA ILE A 163 9.70 9.31 23.14
C ILE A 163 9.40 10.77 23.48
N ILE A 164 8.24 11.29 23.06
CA ILE A 164 7.85 12.69 23.31
C ILE A 164 7.70 12.97 24.81
N LEU A 165 7.18 12.01 25.57
CA LEU A 165 7.03 12.12 27.03
C LEU A 165 8.35 11.93 27.79
N ASP A 166 9.45 11.59 27.10
CA ASP A 166 10.79 11.37 27.68
C ASP A 166 10.79 10.31 28.79
N VAL A 167 9.93 9.29 28.66
CA VAL A 167 9.73 8.24 29.68
C VAL A 167 11.03 7.48 29.99
N PHE A 168 11.93 7.39 29.01
CA PHE A 168 13.16 6.60 29.07
C PHE A 168 14.45 7.45 29.23
N GLY A 169 14.33 8.78 29.26
CA GLY A 169 15.46 9.71 29.41
C GLY A 169 16.36 9.87 28.18
N LYS A 170 17.37 10.75 28.30
CA LYS A 170 18.23 11.21 27.19
C LYS A 170 19.02 10.12 26.46
N SER A 171 19.39 9.03 27.15
CA SER A 171 20.11 7.90 26.56
C SER A 171 19.24 7.09 25.59
N PHE A 172 17.91 7.13 25.75
CA PHE A 172 16.98 6.43 24.87
C PHE A 172 16.90 7.04 23.47
N LEU A 173 17.17 8.34 23.34
CA LEU A 173 17.10 9.04 22.06
C LEU A 173 18.14 8.51 21.05
N ALA A 174 19.28 8.00 21.54
CA ALA A 174 20.28 7.32 20.73
C ALA A 174 19.76 6.00 20.12
N TYR A 175 18.85 5.31 20.81
CA TYR A 175 18.23 4.06 20.36
C TYR A 175 16.89 4.27 19.65
N ALA A 176 16.28 5.47 19.77
CA ALA A 176 14.98 5.78 19.21
C ALA A 176 14.92 5.55 17.69
N LEU A 177 15.97 5.94 16.96
CA LEU A 177 16.06 5.67 15.51
C LEU A 177 16.07 4.18 15.20
N LEU A 178 16.80 3.39 15.98
CA LEU A 178 16.88 1.93 15.79
C LEU A 178 15.55 1.26 16.12
N LEU A 179 14.83 1.74 17.15
CA LEU A 179 13.49 1.25 17.52
C LEU A 179 12.39 1.71 16.54
N LEU A 180 12.56 2.87 15.91
CA LEU A 180 11.63 3.36 14.88
C LEU A 180 11.84 2.64 13.55
N PHE A 181 13.08 2.66 13.05
CA PHE A 181 13.39 2.21 11.69
C PHE A 181 13.75 0.73 11.61
N GLY A 182 14.28 0.12 12.67
CA GLY A 182 14.65 -1.30 12.70
C GLY A 182 13.44 -2.21 12.46
N PRO A 183 12.36 -2.10 13.26
CA PRO A 183 11.12 -2.84 13.05
C PRO A 183 10.46 -2.53 11.70
N LEU A 184 10.50 -1.28 11.22
CA LEU A 184 10.00 -0.91 9.89
C LEU A 184 10.76 -1.67 8.79
N PHE A 185 12.09 -1.63 8.85
CA PHE A 185 12.97 -2.29 7.89
C PHE A 185 12.79 -3.81 7.93
N ALA A 186 12.69 -4.40 9.12
CA ALA A 186 12.40 -5.82 9.30
C ALA A 186 11.05 -6.19 8.67
N TRP A 187 10.00 -5.40 8.91
CA TRP A 187 8.67 -5.65 8.37
C TRP A 187 8.63 -5.57 6.83
N VAL A 188 9.23 -4.53 6.24
CA VAL A 188 9.36 -4.39 4.78
C VAL A 188 10.17 -5.55 4.18
N THR A 189 11.25 -5.95 4.84
CA THR A 189 12.09 -7.07 4.41
C THR A 189 11.31 -8.39 4.46
N ILE A 190 10.53 -8.63 5.52
CA ILE A 190 9.65 -9.81 5.63
C ILE A 190 8.64 -9.83 4.49
N LEU A 191 7.99 -8.70 4.19
CA LEU A 191 7.05 -8.62 3.08
C LEU A 191 7.72 -8.93 1.73
N ALA A 192 8.90 -8.36 1.49
CA ALA A 192 9.65 -8.60 0.26
C ALA A 192 10.05 -10.08 0.14
N VAL A 193 10.58 -10.68 1.21
CA VAL A 193 10.99 -12.08 1.25
C VAL A 193 9.78 -13.00 1.06
N VAL A 194 8.68 -12.76 1.76
CA VAL A 194 7.44 -13.55 1.61
C VAL A 194 6.86 -13.40 0.20
N GLY A 195 6.84 -12.19 -0.35
CA GLY A 195 6.39 -11.94 -1.73
C GLY A 195 7.23 -12.71 -2.76
N VAL A 196 8.56 -12.62 -2.65
CA VAL A 196 9.49 -13.35 -3.52
C VAL A 196 9.35 -14.86 -3.36
N TYR A 197 9.20 -15.34 -2.12
CA TYR A 197 8.99 -16.76 -1.84
C TYR A 197 7.68 -17.28 -2.44
N MET A 198 6.57 -16.54 -2.25
CA MET A 198 5.26 -16.86 -2.82
C MET A 198 5.31 -16.93 -4.35
N GLU A 199 5.96 -15.94 -4.97
CA GLU A 199 6.13 -15.86 -6.42
C GLU A 199 6.94 -17.04 -6.96
N ARG A 200 8.10 -17.32 -6.37
CA ARG A 200 9.01 -18.36 -6.84
C ARG A 200 8.49 -19.77 -6.58
N ARG A 201 7.88 -20.01 -5.42
CA ARG A 201 7.53 -21.36 -4.98
C ARG A 201 6.13 -21.79 -5.40
N TYR A 202 5.17 -20.87 -5.50
CA TYR A 202 3.77 -21.22 -5.75
C TYR A 202 3.24 -20.61 -7.04
N LEU A 203 3.35 -19.30 -7.25
CA LEU A 203 2.69 -18.63 -8.38
C LEU A 203 3.36 -18.93 -9.72
N ARG A 204 4.70 -18.93 -9.78
CA ARG A 204 5.42 -19.20 -11.03
C ARG A 204 5.25 -20.65 -11.49
N PRO A 205 5.43 -21.69 -10.64
CA PRO A 205 5.17 -23.07 -11.06
C PRO A 205 3.71 -23.30 -11.45
N ALA A 206 2.76 -22.72 -10.72
CA ALA A 206 1.35 -22.83 -11.07
C ALA A 206 1.02 -22.20 -12.44
N ARG A 207 1.59 -21.04 -12.76
CA ARG A 207 1.47 -20.42 -14.10
C ARG A 207 1.95 -21.34 -15.20
N VAL A 208 3.17 -21.89 -15.03
CA VAL A 208 3.77 -22.79 -16.02
C VAL A 208 2.91 -24.04 -16.19
N ALA A 209 2.49 -24.68 -15.10
CA ALA A 209 1.64 -25.87 -15.16
C ALA A 209 0.30 -25.58 -15.85
N TRP A 210 -0.29 -24.41 -15.60
CA TRP A 210 -1.56 -24.04 -16.22
C TRP A 210 -1.44 -23.75 -17.71
N GLN A 211 -0.37 -23.07 -18.13
CA GLN A 211 -0.08 -22.81 -19.55
C GLN A 211 0.16 -24.09 -20.35
N VAL A 212 0.73 -25.13 -19.71
CA VAL A 212 0.91 -26.46 -20.33
C VAL A 212 -0.43 -27.20 -20.49
N LEU A 213 -1.32 -27.09 -19.51
CA LEU A 213 -2.62 -27.80 -19.51
C LEU A 213 -3.69 -27.13 -20.38
N ARG A 214 -3.61 -25.81 -20.59
CA ARG A 214 -4.50 -25.04 -21.47
C ARG A 214 -3.67 -24.00 -22.22
N PRO A 215 -3.12 -24.35 -23.40
CA PRO A 215 -2.43 -23.37 -24.22
C PRO A 215 -3.40 -22.24 -24.59
N PRO A 216 -2.94 -20.98 -24.65
CA PRO A 216 -3.79 -19.87 -25.06
C PRO A 216 -4.38 -20.20 -26.44
N SER A 217 -5.71 -20.08 -26.56
CA SER A 217 -6.38 -20.18 -27.86
C SER A 217 -5.79 -19.12 -28.81
N PRO A 218 -5.45 -19.49 -30.05
CA PRO A 218 -4.80 -18.59 -31.02
C PRO A 218 -5.60 -17.31 -31.29
#